data_AF-A0A920PPA0-F1
#
_entry.id   AF-A0A920PPA0-F1
#
_cell.length_a   1.000
_cell.length_b   1.000
_cell.length_c   1.000
_cell.angle_alpha   90.00
_cell.angle_beta   90.00
_cell.angle_gamma   90.00
#
_symmetry.space_group_name_H-M   'P 1'
#
loop_
_entity.id
_entity.type
_entity.pdbx_description
1 polymer ?
#
loop_
_entity_poly.entity_id
_entity_poly.type
_entity_poly.pdbx_seq_one_letter_code
_entity_poly.pdbx_strand_id
1 'polypeptide(L)'
;MKGSGLPVRIPVIDMVEIGAGGGSIARLDAMKRISVGPDSAGSTPGPVAYGLGGTAPTVTDADFVLGKLNPDRFAGGRIALDADSAKGSLRQVIGEPLDLSDHWPAAGVSEIVEENMANAARVHAVERGKTVSDYTMVAFGGAAPLHAARLAEKLGMHRVVVPPGAGVGSAIGFLQAPVAFQVVRSLRLVLDGVDLEALNAMLVQMSEEVSGVVAAAADDEELLEHRQVELRYLGQGHELAIPLPAHPLDPSSLNDLRASFEAVYQRVYGLTMPESPVECVSWSVTCATRTAPAERIDPPRRQRQVQSDRLRPVYDAGAGTMVEAVLYGRDELTAGDWLQGPAFGFKKMKPPPLFRRTGPLYWMTGRRWCWTARRRTAEVRRCDPPSPPAFDDRQSGDVGPVDFGGRGTGPGTAAHRIRLRGARGR
;
A
#
# COMPACT_ATOMS: atom_id res chain seq x y z
N MET A 1 -10.42 -12.66 3.08
CA MET A 1 -11.23 -12.85 1.85
C MET A 1 -10.58 -13.96 1.01
N LYS A 2 -11.30 -14.95 0.46
CA LYS A 2 -10.72 -15.83 -0.57
C LYS A 2 -10.37 -14.92 -1.75
N GLY A 3 -9.10 -14.84 -2.16
CA GLY A 3 -8.71 -14.15 -3.38
C GLY A 3 -9.52 -14.67 -4.57
N SER A 4 -9.57 -13.91 -5.66
CA SER A 4 -10.26 -14.27 -6.91
C SER A 4 -9.71 -15.53 -7.60
N GLY A 5 -8.65 -16.15 -7.06
CA GLY A 5 -7.96 -17.30 -7.61
C GLY A 5 -8.42 -18.67 -7.12
N LEU A 6 -7.92 -19.71 -7.79
CA LEU A 6 -8.08 -21.10 -7.37
C LEU A 6 -7.22 -21.37 -6.12
N PRO A 7 -7.71 -22.16 -5.15
CA PRO A 7 -6.90 -22.52 -3.99
C PRO A 7 -5.73 -23.41 -4.41
N VAL A 8 -4.50 -22.95 -4.17
CA VAL A 8 -3.27 -23.70 -4.43
C VAL A 8 -2.47 -23.80 -3.13
N ARG A 9 -1.85 -24.97 -2.88
CA ARG A 9 -1.02 -25.23 -1.69
C ARG A 9 0.45 -24.93 -1.99
N ILE A 10 0.75 -23.68 -2.30
CA ILE A 10 2.12 -23.19 -2.48
C ILE A 10 2.32 -21.94 -1.62
N PRO A 11 3.53 -21.74 -1.06
CA PRO A 11 3.85 -20.49 -0.36
C PRO A 11 3.76 -19.32 -1.34
N VAL A 12 2.96 -18.31 -1.00
CA VAL A 12 2.82 -17.08 -1.78
C VAL A 12 2.98 -15.88 -0.87
N ILE A 13 3.46 -14.77 -1.45
CA ILE A 13 3.34 -13.47 -0.80
C ILE A 13 1.85 -13.16 -0.71
N ASP A 14 1.35 -12.94 0.51
CA ASP A 14 -0.05 -12.54 0.67
C ASP A 14 -0.26 -11.16 0.06
N MET A 15 -1.16 -11.13 -0.92
CA MET A 15 -1.51 -9.95 -1.68
C MET A 15 -3.02 -9.92 -1.84
N VAL A 16 -3.61 -8.76 -1.55
CA VAL A 16 -5.01 -8.50 -1.84
C VAL A 16 -5.10 -7.70 -3.13
N GLU A 17 -5.73 -8.29 -4.13
CA GLU A 17 -6.10 -7.61 -5.36
C GLU A 17 -7.41 -6.87 -5.16
N ILE A 18 -7.40 -5.57 -5.47
CA ILE A 18 -8.58 -4.73 -5.45
C ILE A 18 -8.92 -4.46 -6.91
N GLY A 19 -10.12 -4.86 -7.35
CA GLY A 19 -10.63 -4.65 -8.71
C GLY A 19 -10.94 -3.18 -9.05
N ALA A 20 -10.06 -2.27 -8.64
CA ALA A 20 -10.18 -0.83 -8.75
C ALA A 20 -8.87 -0.27 -9.32
N GLY A 21 -8.92 0.20 -10.57
CA GLY A 21 -7.78 0.81 -11.25
C GLY A 21 -8.25 1.84 -12.28
N GLY A 22 -7.29 2.45 -12.99
CA GLY A 22 -7.59 3.53 -13.94
C GLY A 22 -8.62 3.16 -15.03
N GLY A 23 -8.65 1.89 -15.45
CA GLY A 23 -9.60 1.41 -16.46
C GLY A 23 -10.94 0.94 -15.89
N SER A 24 -11.13 0.91 -14.57
CA SER A 24 -12.37 0.42 -13.98
C SER A 24 -13.55 1.28 -14.42
N ILE A 25 -14.60 0.62 -14.92
CA ILE A 25 -15.77 1.28 -15.51
C ILE A 25 -16.72 1.77 -14.42
N ALA A 26 -17.08 3.05 -14.49
CA ALA A 26 -18.08 3.67 -13.64
C ALA A 26 -19.50 3.52 -14.22
N ARG A 27 -20.47 3.21 -13.37
CA ARG A 27 -21.89 3.06 -13.72
C ARG A 27 -22.78 3.38 -12.53
N LEU A 28 -24.09 3.43 -12.76
CA LEU A 28 -25.08 3.45 -11.68
C LEU A 28 -25.62 2.04 -11.45
N ASP A 29 -25.74 1.65 -10.19
CA ASP A 29 -26.44 0.42 -9.81
C ASP A 29 -27.97 0.60 -9.88
N ALA A 30 -28.71 -0.49 -9.62
CA ALA A 30 -30.17 -0.47 -9.61
C ALA A 30 -30.77 0.51 -8.58
N MET A 31 -29.99 0.95 -7.60
CA MET A 31 -30.39 1.91 -6.57
C MET A 31 -29.90 3.34 -6.87
N LYS A 32 -29.42 3.61 -8.10
CA LYS A 32 -28.83 4.89 -8.50
C LYS A 32 -27.60 5.30 -7.68
N ARG A 33 -26.79 4.34 -7.22
CA ARG A 33 -25.50 4.64 -6.59
C ARG A 33 -24.39 4.46 -7.60
N ILE A 34 -23.38 5.32 -7.51
CA ILE A 34 -22.16 5.17 -8.31
C ILE A 34 -21.45 3.88 -7.89
N SER A 35 -21.15 3.03 -8.87
CA SER A 35 -20.35 1.82 -8.73
C SER A 35 -19.20 1.86 -9.73
N VAL A 36 -18.02 1.41 -9.30
CA VAL A 36 -16.78 1.41 -10.11
C VAL A 36 -16.21 0.00 -10.12
N GLY A 37 -16.02 -0.56 -11.32
CA GLY A 37 -15.62 -1.95 -11.51
C GLY A 37 -16.78 -2.94 -11.34
N PRO A 38 -16.50 -4.26 -11.25
CA PRO A 38 -15.18 -4.87 -11.37
C PRO A 38 -14.63 -4.84 -12.81
N ASP A 39 -15.50 -4.64 -13.80
CA ASP A 39 -15.10 -4.61 -15.21
C ASP A 39 -14.17 -3.44 -15.51
N SER A 40 -13.22 -3.68 -16.41
CA SER A 40 -12.21 -2.72 -16.83
C SER A 40 -12.26 -2.53 -18.34
N ALA A 41 -12.10 -1.28 -18.79
CA ALA A 41 -11.94 -0.94 -20.20
C ALA A 41 -10.55 -1.34 -20.75
N GLY A 42 -9.63 -1.78 -19.88
CA GLY A 42 -8.27 -2.14 -20.26
C GLY A 42 -7.49 -0.95 -20.84
N SER A 43 -6.55 -1.23 -21.75
CA SER A 43 -5.87 -0.21 -22.55
C SER A 43 -6.53 0.04 -23.91
N THR A 44 -7.25 -0.97 -24.43
CA THR A 44 -7.97 -0.96 -25.71
C THR A 44 -9.26 -1.76 -25.51
N PRO A 45 -10.46 -1.18 -25.69
CA PRO A 45 -10.72 0.18 -26.20
C PRO A 45 -10.36 1.30 -25.22
N GLY A 46 -10.08 0.96 -23.95
CA GLY A 46 -9.55 1.88 -22.95
C GLY A 46 -10.56 2.93 -22.44
N PRO A 47 -10.12 3.82 -21.54
CA PRO A 47 -10.84 5.02 -21.14
C PRO A 47 -11.33 5.84 -22.33
N VAL A 48 -12.46 6.52 -22.17
CA VAL A 48 -13.04 7.39 -23.22
C VAL A 48 -12.04 8.45 -23.66
N ALA A 49 -11.32 9.03 -22.69
CA ALA A 49 -10.29 10.04 -22.91
C ALA A 49 -9.16 9.56 -23.83
N TYR A 50 -8.96 8.26 -24.05
CA TYR A 50 -7.92 7.78 -24.95
C TYR A 50 -8.31 7.90 -26.43
N GLY A 51 -9.60 8.06 -26.75
CA GLY A 51 -10.06 8.15 -28.14
C GLY A 51 -9.90 6.86 -28.95
N LEU A 52 -9.79 5.70 -28.29
CA LEU A 52 -9.56 4.38 -28.92
C LEU A 52 -10.84 3.53 -29.04
N GLY A 53 -12.01 4.18 -29.02
CA GLY A 53 -13.33 3.53 -29.14
C GLY A 53 -13.99 3.16 -27.81
N GLY A 54 -13.40 3.56 -26.67
CA GLY A 54 -14.03 3.42 -25.36
C GLY A 54 -15.22 4.36 -25.22
N THR A 55 -16.34 3.88 -24.67
CA THR A 55 -17.59 4.65 -24.53
C THR A 55 -18.06 4.78 -23.08
N ALA A 56 -17.76 3.79 -22.24
CA ALA A 56 -18.13 3.79 -20.83
C ALA A 56 -17.12 4.60 -20.00
N PRO A 57 -17.57 5.48 -19.09
CA PRO A 57 -16.67 6.33 -18.32
C PRO A 57 -15.85 5.47 -17.34
N THR A 58 -14.60 5.87 -17.13
CA THR A 58 -13.65 5.16 -16.27
C THR A 58 -13.07 6.07 -15.18
N VAL A 59 -12.31 5.47 -14.26
CA VAL A 59 -11.53 6.22 -13.26
C VAL A 59 -10.55 7.19 -13.92
N THR A 60 -9.88 6.79 -15.01
CA THR A 60 -8.95 7.67 -15.75
C THR A 60 -9.68 8.87 -16.37
N ASP A 61 -10.90 8.68 -16.85
CA ASP A 61 -11.73 9.78 -17.37
C ASP A 61 -12.05 10.77 -16.25
N ALA A 62 -12.44 10.28 -15.07
CA ALA A 62 -12.69 11.11 -13.90
C ALA A 62 -11.43 11.85 -13.44
N ASP A 63 -10.29 11.16 -13.32
CA ASP A 63 -9.01 11.76 -12.95
C ASP A 63 -8.58 12.84 -13.96
N PHE A 64 -8.87 12.64 -15.24
CA PHE A 64 -8.58 13.63 -16.27
C PHE A 64 -9.45 14.88 -16.13
N VAL A 65 -10.77 14.71 -15.97
CA VAL A 65 -11.73 15.82 -15.77
C VAL A 65 -11.43 16.61 -14.49
N LEU A 66 -10.96 15.94 -13.44
CA LEU A 66 -10.57 16.56 -12.17
C LEU A 66 -9.17 17.22 -12.22
N GLY A 67 -8.53 17.28 -13.38
CA GLY A 67 -7.24 17.94 -13.58
C GLY A 67 -6.03 17.14 -13.09
N LYS A 68 -6.21 15.88 -12.67
CA LYS A 68 -5.13 15.04 -12.11
C LYS A 68 -4.18 14.46 -13.17
N LEU A 69 -4.52 14.57 -14.46
CA LEU A 69 -3.70 14.08 -15.57
C LEU A 69 -3.32 15.23 -16.50
N ASN A 70 -2.07 15.29 -16.97
CA ASN A 70 -1.61 16.31 -17.92
C ASN A 70 -1.92 15.87 -19.37
N PRO A 71 -2.82 16.57 -20.11
CA PRO A 71 -3.24 16.19 -21.46
C PRO A 71 -2.07 16.17 -22.45
N ASP A 72 -1.19 17.16 -22.36
CA ASP A 72 -0.12 17.38 -23.35
C ASP A 72 0.97 16.30 -23.27
N ARG A 73 1.00 15.53 -22.18
CA ARG A 73 2.12 14.64 -21.85
C ARG A 73 1.69 13.26 -21.36
N PHE A 74 0.41 12.92 -21.49
CA PHE A 74 -0.07 11.59 -21.12
C PHE A 74 0.64 10.50 -21.93
N ALA A 75 1.01 9.40 -21.26
CA ALA A 75 1.85 8.33 -21.81
C ALA A 75 3.14 8.84 -22.55
N GLY A 76 3.69 9.98 -22.14
CA GLY A 76 4.84 10.60 -22.80
C GLY A 76 4.54 11.38 -24.06
N GLY A 77 3.29 11.84 -24.20
CA GLY A 77 2.80 12.56 -25.37
C GLY A 77 2.38 11.63 -26.51
N ARG A 78 2.26 10.31 -26.27
CA ARG A 78 1.87 9.33 -27.28
C ARG A 78 0.35 9.18 -27.43
N ILE A 79 -0.39 9.53 -26.39
CA ILE A 79 -1.84 9.48 -26.37
C ILE A 79 -2.30 10.91 -26.07
N ALA A 80 -2.93 11.54 -27.06
CA ALA A 80 -3.61 12.82 -26.87
C ALA A 80 -4.94 12.52 -26.18
N LEU A 81 -5.15 13.12 -25.00
CA LEU A 81 -6.37 12.87 -24.23
C LEU A 81 -7.50 13.79 -24.70
N ASP A 82 -8.69 13.21 -24.93
CA ASP A 82 -9.91 13.93 -25.29
C ASP A 82 -10.74 14.25 -24.04
N ALA A 83 -10.69 15.51 -23.62
CA ALA A 83 -11.35 15.96 -22.39
C ALA A 83 -12.86 16.07 -22.57
N ASP A 84 -13.31 16.43 -23.77
CA ASP A 84 -14.72 16.71 -24.02
C ASP A 84 -15.50 15.40 -24.14
N SER A 85 -14.92 14.38 -24.77
CA SER A 85 -15.51 13.03 -24.78
C SER A 85 -15.57 12.43 -23.37
N ALA A 86 -14.52 12.57 -22.56
CA ALA A 86 -14.52 12.11 -21.17
C ALA A 86 -15.60 12.81 -20.31
N LYS A 87 -15.70 14.14 -20.41
CA LYS A 87 -16.74 14.94 -19.74
C LYS A 87 -18.14 14.53 -20.21
N GLY A 88 -18.33 14.36 -21.51
CA GLY A 88 -19.60 13.96 -22.11
C GLY A 88 -20.08 12.62 -21.58
N SER A 89 -19.20 11.61 -21.56
CA SER A 89 -19.52 10.28 -21.04
C SER A 89 -19.86 10.30 -19.54
N LEU A 90 -19.06 10.99 -18.71
CA LEU A 90 -19.34 11.16 -17.28
C LEU A 90 -20.67 11.89 -17.02
N ARG A 91 -20.94 12.96 -17.78
CA ARG A 91 -22.22 13.68 -17.70
C ARG A 91 -23.39 12.77 -18.04
N GLN A 92 -23.33 12.05 -19.15
CA GLN A 92 -24.45 11.22 -19.61
C GLN A 92 -24.74 10.05 -18.66
N VAL A 93 -23.70 9.36 -18.20
CA VAL A 93 -23.85 8.11 -17.43
C VAL A 93 -24.06 8.37 -15.94
N ILE A 94 -23.43 9.41 -15.38
CA ILE A 94 -23.45 9.69 -13.94
C ILE A 94 -24.16 11.01 -13.65
N GLY A 95 -23.86 12.07 -14.41
CA GLY A 95 -24.38 13.42 -14.16
C GLY A 95 -25.89 13.54 -14.31
N GLU A 96 -26.41 13.30 -15.51
CA GLU A 96 -27.83 13.46 -15.85
C GLU A 96 -28.76 12.59 -14.99
N PRO A 97 -28.47 11.31 -14.71
CA PRO A 97 -29.37 10.50 -13.89
C PRO A 97 -29.38 10.86 -12.39
N LEU A 98 -28.34 11.56 -11.91
CA LEU A 98 -28.18 11.99 -10.51
C LEU A 98 -28.36 13.51 -10.32
N ASP A 99 -28.67 14.24 -11.38
CA ASP A 99 -28.76 15.71 -11.38
C ASP A 99 -27.46 16.40 -10.88
N LEU A 100 -26.32 15.88 -11.33
CA LEU A 100 -24.98 16.41 -11.01
C LEU A 100 -24.37 17.13 -12.22
N SER A 101 -23.82 18.31 -11.99
CA SER A 101 -23.16 19.14 -13.02
C SER A 101 -21.65 19.26 -12.82
N ASP A 102 -20.98 19.83 -13.83
CA ASP A 102 -19.58 20.25 -13.78
C ASP A 102 -18.61 19.13 -13.40
N HIS A 103 -17.93 19.27 -12.25
CA HIS A 103 -16.94 18.33 -11.77
C HIS A 103 -17.54 17.23 -10.87
N TRP A 104 -18.80 17.35 -10.44
CA TRP A 104 -19.42 16.42 -9.50
C TRP A 104 -19.54 14.98 -10.01
N PRO A 105 -19.89 14.71 -11.29
CA PRO A 105 -19.90 13.35 -11.81
C PRO A 105 -18.53 12.68 -11.70
N ALA A 106 -17.46 13.41 -12.04
CA ALA A 106 -16.09 12.94 -11.95
C ALA A 106 -15.63 12.78 -10.48
N ALA A 107 -15.95 13.75 -9.63
CA ALA A 107 -15.62 13.73 -8.21
C ALA A 107 -16.28 12.53 -7.50
N GLY A 108 -17.53 12.21 -7.84
CA GLY A 108 -18.24 11.04 -7.32
C GLY A 108 -17.54 9.73 -7.70
N VAL A 109 -17.14 9.58 -8.96
CA VAL A 109 -16.38 8.39 -9.41
C VAL A 109 -15.04 8.26 -8.67
N SER A 110 -14.30 9.36 -8.53
CA SER A 110 -13.02 9.39 -7.79
C SER A 110 -13.21 9.03 -6.31
N GLU A 111 -14.21 9.58 -5.65
CA GLU A 111 -14.45 9.34 -4.23
C GLU A 111 -14.87 7.89 -3.96
N ILE A 112 -15.70 7.29 -4.84
CA ILE A 112 -16.10 5.88 -4.73
C ILE A 112 -14.92 4.93 -4.94
N VAL A 113 -14.09 5.15 -5.97
CA VAL A 113 -12.93 4.27 -6.20
C VAL A 113 -11.92 4.36 -5.06
N GLU A 114 -11.68 5.57 -4.53
CA GLU A 114 -10.77 5.78 -3.40
C GLU A 114 -11.32 5.19 -2.10
N GLU A 115 -12.64 5.25 -1.87
CA GLU A 115 -13.28 4.59 -0.72
C GLU A 115 -13.21 3.06 -0.83
N ASN A 116 -13.43 2.49 -2.01
CA ASN A 116 -13.29 1.06 -2.25
C ASN A 116 -11.86 0.57 -1.95
N MET A 117 -10.86 1.30 -2.45
CA MET A 117 -9.44 1.03 -2.17
C MET A 117 -9.12 1.12 -0.66
N ALA A 118 -9.59 2.19 0.01
CA ALA A 118 -9.37 2.36 1.44
C ALA A 118 -10.06 1.27 2.27
N ASN A 119 -11.28 0.87 1.91
CA ASN A 119 -12.01 -0.18 2.59
C ASN A 119 -11.30 -1.53 2.49
N ALA A 120 -10.83 -1.90 1.31
CA ALA A 120 -10.08 -3.14 1.12
C ALA A 120 -8.77 -3.15 1.94
N ALA A 121 -8.05 -2.04 2.01
CA ALA A 121 -6.87 -1.91 2.87
C ALA A 121 -7.21 -2.10 4.36
N ARG A 122 -8.32 -1.53 4.84
CA ARG A 122 -8.79 -1.70 6.23
C ARG A 122 -9.15 -3.15 6.53
N VAL A 123 -9.92 -3.80 5.64
CA VAL A 123 -10.31 -5.21 5.81
C VAL A 123 -9.07 -6.10 5.90
N HIS A 124 -8.10 -5.93 4.99
CA HIS A 124 -6.88 -6.72 5.00
C HIS A 124 -6.06 -6.53 6.29
N ALA A 125 -5.93 -5.29 6.76
CA ALA A 125 -5.21 -5.01 7.99
C ALA A 125 -5.91 -5.62 9.23
N VAL A 126 -7.24 -5.53 9.31
CA VAL A 126 -8.03 -6.15 10.39
C VAL A 126 -7.88 -7.67 10.38
N GLU A 127 -7.91 -8.32 9.21
CA GLU A 127 -7.66 -9.76 9.07
C GLU A 127 -6.27 -10.18 9.60
N ARG A 128 -5.30 -9.25 9.65
CA ARG A 128 -3.95 -9.46 10.17
C ARG A 128 -3.72 -8.89 11.58
N GLY A 129 -4.75 -8.37 12.24
CA GLY A 129 -4.63 -7.70 13.54
C GLY A 129 -3.70 -6.48 13.50
N LYS A 130 -3.67 -5.75 12.38
CA LYS A 130 -2.83 -4.57 12.16
C LYS A 130 -3.65 -3.29 12.11
N THR A 131 -3.05 -2.20 12.59
CA THR A 131 -3.60 -0.85 12.48
C THR A 131 -2.98 -0.15 11.27
N VAL A 132 -3.81 0.21 10.28
CA VAL A 132 -3.32 0.79 9.00
C VAL A 132 -2.56 2.10 9.18
N SER A 133 -2.99 2.95 10.12
CA SER A 133 -2.40 4.29 10.36
C SER A 133 -0.93 4.27 10.77
N ASP A 134 -0.46 3.15 11.33
CA ASP A 134 0.91 2.98 11.84
C ASP A 134 1.93 2.74 10.72
N TYR A 135 1.45 2.50 9.50
CA TYR A 135 2.28 2.14 8.34
C TYR A 135 2.59 3.33 7.42
N THR A 136 3.65 3.17 6.64
CA THR A 136 3.98 4.06 5.53
C THR A 136 3.42 3.49 4.23
N MET A 137 2.65 4.29 3.49
CA MET A 137 2.19 3.91 2.16
C MET A 137 3.34 4.01 1.15
N VAL A 138 3.57 2.97 0.35
CA VAL A 138 4.44 3.04 -0.82
C VAL A 138 3.57 2.99 -2.07
N ALA A 139 3.45 4.12 -2.78
CA ALA A 139 2.57 4.22 -3.94
C ALA A 139 3.36 4.00 -5.24
N PHE A 140 3.14 2.85 -5.88
CA PHE A 140 3.67 2.51 -7.20
C PHE A 140 2.57 1.92 -8.10
N GLY A 141 2.85 1.84 -9.39
CA GLY A 141 1.86 1.75 -10.46
C GLY A 141 1.63 3.10 -11.14
N GLY A 142 1.06 3.09 -12.35
CA GLY A 142 0.85 4.30 -13.13
C GLY A 142 -0.12 5.29 -12.49
N ALA A 143 -1.20 4.79 -11.89
CA ALA A 143 -2.26 5.60 -11.30
C ALA A 143 -2.16 5.77 -9.77
N ALA A 144 -1.48 4.86 -9.05
CA ALA A 144 -1.49 4.88 -7.58
C ALA A 144 -1.06 6.22 -6.97
N PRO A 145 -0.01 6.91 -7.46
CA PRO A 145 0.41 8.19 -6.90
C PRO A 145 -0.61 9.33 -7.07
N LEU A 146 -1.60 9.20 -7.97
CA LEU A 146 -2.71 10.16 -8.12
C LEU A 146 -3.69 10.10 -6.93
N HIS A 147 -3.91 8.90 -6.41
CA HIS A 147 -4.87 8.64 -5.32
C HIS A 147 -4.21 8.57 -3.94
N ALA A 148 -2.88 8.42 -3.89
CA ALA A 148 -2.16 8.10 -2.66
C ALA A 148 -2.38 9.09 -1.51
N ALA A 149 -2.43 10.41 -1.78
CA ALA A 149 -2.66 11.40 -0.74
C ALA A 149 -4.05 11.27 -0.12
N ARG A 150 -5.08 11.09 -0.96
CA ARG A 150 -6.47 10.93 -0.51
C ARG A 150 -6.70 9.60 0.19
N LEU A 151 -6.07 8.52 -0.30
CA LEU A 151 -6.06 7.23 0.37
C LEU A 151 -5.40 7.32 1.75
N ALA A 152 -4.26 7.99 1.85
CA ALA A 152 -3.57 8.17 3.13
C ALA A 152 -4.43 8.96 4.13
N GLU A 153 -5.15 10.00 3.69
CA GLU A 153 -6.12 10.70 4.55
C GLU A 153 -7.23 9.78 5.06
N LYS A 154 -7.86 8.99 4.17
CA LYS A 154 -8.93 8.04 4.50
C LYS A 154 -8.48 6.94 5.45
N LEU A 155 -7.20 6.57 5.38
CA LEU A 155 -6.59 5.51 6.19
C LEU A 155 -5.92 6.04 7.46
N GLY A 156 -5.93 7.36 7.68
CA GLY A 156 -5.25 7.97 8.83
C GLY A 156 -3.72 7.81 8.78
N MET A 157 -3.14 7.55 7.61
CA MET A 157 -1.70 7.41 7.43
C MET A 157 -1.04 8.79 7.40
N HIS A 158 0.15 8.88 8.00
CA HIS A 158 0.90 10.14 8.09
C HIS A 158 2.01 10.28 7.06
N ARG A 159 2.34 9.19 6.35
CA ARG A 159 3.49 9.12 5.45
C ARG A 159 3.18 8.33 4.18
N VAL A 160 3.46 8.96 3.05
CA VAL A 160 3.42 8.35 1.72
C VAL A 160 4.80 8.47 1.07
N VAL A 161 5.28 7.39 0.47
CA VAL A 161 6.51 7.35 -0.32
C VAL A 161 6.15 7.03 -1.76
N VAL A 162 6.57 7.91 -2.67
CA VAL A 162 6.43 7.68 -4.11
C VAL A 162 7.83 7.47 -4.72
N PRO A 163 8.21 6.21 -5.03
CA PRO A 163 9.57 5.90 -5.49
C PRO A 163 9.90 6.50 -6.87
N PRO A 164 11.19 6.57 -7.24
CA PRO A 164 11.57 6.79 -8.64
C PRO A 164 11.00 5.65 -9.47
N GLY A 165 10.47 5.98 -10.64
CA GLY A 165 9.91 4.96 -11.52
C GLY A 165 8.71 4.24 -10.94
N ALA A 166 7.93 4.86 -10.05
CA ALA A 166 6.75 4.22 -9.47
C ALA A 166 5.80 3.66 -10.55
N GLY A 167 5.67 4.32 -11.71
CA GLY A 167 4.91 3.79 -12.85
C GLY A 167 5.39 2.43 -13.41
N VAL A 168 6.60 1.99 -13.08
CA VAL A 168 7.21 0.71 -13.49
C VAL A 168 7.77 -0.07 -12.29
N GLY A 169 7.19 0.12 -11.09
CA GLY A 169 7.68 -0.45 -9.83
C GLY A 169 7.88 -1.98 -9.88
N SER A 170 6.95 -2.71 -10.49
CA SER A 170 7.07 -4.19 -10.61
C SER A 170 8.26 -4.62 -11.47
N ALA A 171 8.58 -3.88 -12.53
CA ALA A 171 9.74 -4.17 -13.37
C ALA A 171 11.06 -3.87 -12.63
N ILE A 172 11.09 -2.83 -11.81
CA ILE A 172 12.23 -2.53 -10.94
C ILE A 172 12.43 -3.66 -9.93
N GLY A 173 11.36 -4.12 -9.28
CA GLY A 173 11.40 -5.26 -8.35
C GLY A 173 11.90 -6.53 -9.03
N PHE A 174 11.40 -6.85 -10.22
CA PHE A 174 11.85 -8.00 -11.01
C PHE A 174 13.34 -7.94 -11.34
N LEU A 175 13.85 -6.78 -11.76
CA LEU A 175 15.28 -6.60 -12.10
C LEU A 175 16.20 -6.54 -10.88
N GLN A 176 15.67 -6.29 -9.68
CA GLN A 176 16.44 -6.21 -8.44
C GLN A 176 16.36 -7.48 -7.59
N ALA A 177 15.38 -8.35 -7.86
CA ALA A 177 15.22 -9.59 -7.13
C ALA A 177 16.43 -10.50 -7.38
N PRO A 178 16.96 -11.16 -6.33
CA PRO A 178 17.98 -12.18 -6.53
C PRO A 178 17.40 -13.32 -7.37
N VAL A 179 18.27 -13.98 -8.14
CA VAL A 179 17.89 -15.26 -8.76
C VAL A 179 17.71 -16.24 -7.61
N ALA A 180 16.51 -16.79 -7.47
CA ALA A 180 16.19 -17.68 -6.37
C ALA A 180 15.30 -18.83 -6.83
N PHE A 181 15.51 -20.01 -6.24
CA PHE A 181 14.67 -21.18 -6.46
C PHE A 181 14.44 -21.90 -5.14
N GLN A 182 13.19 -22.30 -4.90
CA GLN A 182 12.78 -23.02 -3.70
C GLN A 182 12.13 -24.34 -4.09
N VAL A 183 12.56 -25.41 -3.43
CA VAL A 183 11.89 -26.71 -3.47
C VAL A 183 11.26 -27.01 -2.11
N VAL A 184 10.06 -27.60 -2.13
CA VAL A 184 9.32 -28.02 -0.93
C VAL A 184 9.02 -29.50 -1.05
N ARG A 185 9.36 -30.29 -0.02
CA ARG A 185 9.02 -31.71 0.08
C ARG A 185 8.18 -31.95 1.34
N SER A 186 7.03 -32.63 1.18
CA SER A 186 6.21 -33.05 2.31
C SER A 186 6.73 -34.37 2.87
N LEU A 187 7.28 -34.33 4.08
CA LEU A 187 7.65 -35.51 4.85
C LEU A 187 7.15 -35.31 6.27
N ARG A 188 6.05 -36.01 6.59
CA ARG A 188 5.40 -35.95 7.89
C ARG A 188 6.05 -36.93 8.86
N LEU A 189 6.55 -36.44 9.97
CA LEU A 189 7.17 -37.26 11.00
C LEU A 189 7.05 -36.59 12.37
N VAL A 190 7.14 -37.38 13.44
CA VAL A 190 7.29 -36.85 14.79
C VAL A 190 8.76 -36.53 15.00
N LEU A 191 9.05 -35.33 15.51
CA LEU A 191 10.41 -34.83 15.71
C LEU A 191 11.24 -35.78 16.59
N ASP A 192 10.59 -36.34 17.61
CA ASP A 192 11.13 -37.38 18.46
C ASP A 192 11.04 -38.72 17.71
N GLY A 193 12.15 -39.18 17.13
CA GLY A 193 12.21 -40.42 16.35
C GLY A 193 12.50 -40.26 14.85
N VAL A 194 13.01 -39.08 14.45
CA VAL A 194 13.52 -38.84 13.10
C VAL A 194 14.69 -39.76 12.75
N ASP A 195 14.62 -40.40 11.58
CA ASP A 195 15.80 -40.96 10.92
C ASP A 195 16.63 -39.81 10.33
N LEU A 196 17.68 -39.41 11.07
CA LEU A 196 18.56 -38.31 10.70
C LEU A 196 19.36 -38.60 9.43
N GLU A 197 19.69 -39.86 9.14
CA GLU A 197 20.45 -40.22 7.93
C GLU A 197 19.58 -39.98 6.70
N ALA A 198 18.36 -40.52 6.70
CA ALA A 198 17.39 -40.32 5.61
C ALA A 198 17.01 -38.84 5.45
N LEU A 199 16.81 -38.12 6.56
CA LEU A 199 16.48 -36.69 6.54
C LEU A 199 17.62 -35.85 5.94
N ASN A 200 18.86 -36.09 6.37
CA ASN A 200 20.02 -35.38 5.83
C ASN A 200 20.22 -35.69 4.34
N ALA A 201 20.06 -36.95 3.92
CA ALA A 201 20.13 -37.31 2.50
C ALA A 201 19.07 -36.58 1.67
N MET A 202 17.85 -36.45 2.18
CA MET A 202 16.78 -35.70 1.52
C MET A 202 17.09 -34.20 1.42
N LEU A 203 17.62 -33.58 2.48
CA LEU A 203 18.03 -32.17 2.48
C LEU A 203 19.20 -31.91 1.51
N VAL A 204 20.16 -32.83 1.40
CA VAL A 204 21.25 -32.76 0.42
C VAL A 204 20.70 -32.79 -1.00
N GLN A 205 19.82 -33.73 -1.33
CA GLN A 205 19.19 -33.79 -2.65
C GLN A 205 18.42 -32.51 -2.99
N MET A 206 17.67 -31.95 -2.03
CA MET A 206 16.97 -30.68 -2.22
C MET A 206 17.95 -29.54 -2.47
N SER A 207 19.08 -29.52 -1.75
CA SER A 207 20.14 -28.51 -1.88
C SER A 207 20.82 -28.57 -3.25
N GLU A 208 21.15 -29.77 -3.73
CA GLU A 208 21.69 -30.01 -5.07
C GLU A 208 20.71 -29.58 -6.17
N GLU A 209 19.42 -29.90 -6.01
CA GLU A 209 18.36 -29.52 -6.94
C GLU A 209 18.24 -27.99 -7.07
N VAL A 210 18.13 -27.27 -5.95
CA VAL A 210 17.97 -25.81 -6.00
C VAL A 210 19.24 -25.09 -6.45
N SER A 211 20.42 -25.58 -6.04
CA SER A 211 21.70 -24.97 -6.43
C SER A 211 21.99 -25.17 -7.91
N GLY A 212 21.67 -26.35 -8.48
CA GLY A 212 21.81 -26.61 -9.91
C GLY A 212 20.95 -25.67 -10.77
N VAL A 213 19.72 -25.38 -10.33
CA VAL A 213 18.82 -24.45 -11.04
C VAL A 213 19.34 -23.01 -10.96
N VAL A 214 19.75 -22.55 -9.77
CA VAL A 214 20.18 -21.16 -9.57
C VAL A 214 21.55 -20.91 -10.23
N ALA A 215 22.49 -21.84 -10.14
CA ALA A 215 23.82 -21.71 -10.74
C ALA A 215 23.76 -21.48 -12.26
N ALA A 216 22.76 -22.05 -12.94
CA ALA A 216 22.56 -21.85 -14.38
C ALA A 216 22.18 -20.40 -14.77
N ALA A 217 21.77 -19.57 -13.81
CA ALA A 217 21.32 -18.20 -14.04
C ALA A 217 22.04 -17.15 -13.15
N ALA A 218 23.04 -17.58 -12.36
CA ALA A 218 23.68 -16.74 -11.34
C ALA A 218 24.95 -16.00 -11.82
N ASP A 219 25.41 -16.19 -13.06
CA ASP A 219 26.62 -15.53 -13.61
C ASP A 219 27.85 -15.58 -12.67
N ASP A 220 28.11 -16.76 -12.07
CA ASP A 220 29.17 -17.01 -11.08
C ASP A 220 29.07 -16.25 -9.74
N GLU A 221 27.91 -15.66 -9.41
CA GLU A 221 27.67 -15.05 -8.10
C GLU A 221 27.64 -16.08 -6.94
N GLU A 222 27.99 -15.62 -5.75
CA GLU A 222 27.91 -16.42 -4.52
C GLU A 222 26.47 -16.85 -4.24
N LEU A 223 26.28 -18.16 -4.04
CA LEU A 223 25.00 -18.77 -3.73
C LEU A 223 24.79 -18.89 -2.21
N LEU A 224 23.62 -18.46 -1.76
CA LEU A 224 23.19 -18.58 -0.37
C LEU A 224 22.06 -19.60 -0.26
N GLU A 225 22.21 -20.51 0.68
CA GLU A 225 21.22 -21.55 0.95
C GLU A 225 20.48 -21.27 2.27
N HIS A 226 19.16 -21.38 2.23
CA HIS A 226 18.27 -21.27 3.38
C HIS A 226 17.40 -22.50 3.47
N ARG A 227 17.50 -23.22 4.59
CA ARG A 227 16.68 -24.38 4.92
C ARG A 227 15.65 -24.03 5.98
N GLN A 228 14.45 -24.61 5.90
CA GLN A 228 13.40 -24.46 6.89
C GLN A 228 12.50 -25.70 6.95
N VAL A 229 11.87 -25.90 8.10
CA VAL A 229 10.86 -26.94 8.33
C VAL A 229 9.60 -26.32 8.93
N GLU A 230 8.44 -26.75 8.43
CA GLU A 230 7.14 -26.43 8.98
C GLU A 230 6.81 -27.40 10.12
N LEU A 231 6.68 -26.88 11.33
CA LEU A 231 6.43 -27.62 12.56
C LEU A 231 5.09 -27.24 13.17
N ARG A 232 4.46 -28.21 13.84
CA ARG A 232 3.25 -27.99 14.64
C ARG A 232 3.21 -28.98 15.79
N TYR A 233 2.41 -28.71 16.81
CA TYR A 233 2.06 -29.77 17.76
C TYR A 233 1.15 -30.79 17.09
N LEU A 234 1.33 -32.07 17.42
CA LEU A 234 0.57 -33.16 16.84
C LEU A 234 -0.94 -32.94 17.01
N GLY A 235 -1.70 -33.07 15.93
CA GLY A 235 -3.14 -32.84 15.89
C GLY A 235 -3.56 -31.38 15.65
N GLN A 236 -2.62 -30.43 15.57
CA GLN A 236 -2.93 -29.06 15.18
C GLN A 236 -3.08 -28.90 13.66
N GLY A 237 -3.79 -27.84 13.26
CA GLY A 237 -4.07 -27.50 11.85
C GLY A 237 -3.25 -26.34 11.28
N HIS A 238 -2.35 -25.74 12.06
CA HIS A 238 -1.52 -24.61 11.63
C HIS A 238 -0.05 -24.92 11.90
N GLU A 239 0.80 -24.67 10.90
CA GLU A 239 2.23 -24.84 10.96
C GLU A 239 2.99 -23.52 11.23
N LEU A 240 4.15 -23.63 11.85
CA LEU A 240 5.13 -22.55 11.99
C LEU A 240 6.43 -22.94 11.27
N ALA A 241 6.93 -22.05 10.41
CA ALA A 241 8.19 -22.25 9.71
C ALA A 241 9.38 -21.93 10.63
N ILE A 242 10.23 -22.92 10.85
CA ILE A 242 11.43 -22.81 11.70
C ILE A 242 12.69 -23.01 10.83
N PRO A 243 13.67 -22.08 10.89
CA PRO A 243 14.93 -22.22 10.17
C PRO A 243 15.70 -23.47 10.58
N LEU A 244 16.38 -24.07 9.62
CA LEU A 244 17.33 -25.17 9.83
C LEU A 244 18.76 -24.71 9.55
N PRO A 245 19.77 -25.30 10.21
CA PRO A 245 21.15 -25.05 9.85
C PRO A 245 21.48 -25.58 8.44
N ALA A 246 22.48 -24.98 7.81
CA ALA A 246 22.99 -25.43 6.50
C ALA A 246 23.92 -26.66 6.61
N HIS A 247 24.36 -27.03 7.81
CA HIS A 247 25.11 -28.25 8.07
C HIS A 247 24.18 -29.45 8.32
N PRO A 248 24.69 -30.69 8.25
CA PRO A 248 23.91 -31.88 8.61
C PRO A 248 23.31 -31.76 10.00
N LEU A 249 22.09 -32.25 10.16
CA LEU A 249 21.38 -32.34 11.42
C LEU A 249 21.90 -33.53 12.22
N ASP A 250 22.12 -33.30 13.51
CA ASP A 250 22.51 -34.31 14.49
C ASP A 250 21.44 -34.40 15.60
N PRO A 251 21.58 -35.33 16.57
CA PRO A 251 20.61 -35.43 17.65
C PRO A 251 20.45 -34.16 18.49
N SER A 252 21.49 -33.33 18.60
CA SER A 252 21.41 -32.04 19.33
C SER A 252 20.58 -31.02 18.56
N SER A 253 20.66 -31.05 17.23
CA SER A 253 19.89 -30.18 16.33
C SER A 253 18.38 -30.36 16.50
N LEU A 254 17.91 -31.55 16.87
CA LEU A 254 16.48 -31.80 17.13
C LEU A 254 15.99 -31.07 18.40
N ASN A 255 16.82 -31.01 19.44
CA ASN A 255 16.51 -30.26 20.66
C ASN A 255 16.46 -28.75 20.38
N ASP A 256 17.45 -28.25 19.63
CA ASP A 256 17.51 -26.84 19.23
C ASP A 256 16.31 -26.45 18.35
N LEU A 257 15.89 -27.37 17.47
CA LEU A 257 14.73 -27.19 16.62
C LEU A 257 13.43 -27.14 17.43
N ARG A 258 13.25 -28.04 18.41
CA ARG A 258 12.12 -27.99 19.36
C ARG A 258 12.11 -26.68 20.13
N ALA A 259 13.25 -26.28 20.70
CA ALA A 259 13.35 -25.04 21.47
C ALA A 259 13.04 -23.80 20.60
N SER A 260 13.53 -23.79 19.36
CA SER A 260 13.24 -22.73 18.38
C SER A 260 11.76 -22.68 18.02
N PHE A 261 11.14 -23.84 17.79
CA PHE A 261 9.70 -23.95 17.56
C PHE A 261 8.91 -23.40 18.74
N GLU A 262 9.20 -23.85 19.97
CA GLU A 262 8.49 -23.43 21.17
C GLU A 262 8.65 -21.93 21.44
N ALA A 263 9.82 -21.36 21.19
CA ALA A 263 10.06 -19.92 21.31
C ALA A 263 9.22 -19.10 20.31
N VAL A 264 9.12 -19.56 19.06
CA VAL A 264 8.26 -18.92 18.05
C VAL A 264 6.79 -19.12 18.40
N TYR A 265 6.39 -20.32 18.81
CA TYR A 265 5.03 -20.65 19.20
C TYR A 265 4.55 -19.80 20.38
N GLN A 266 5.37 -19.65 21.42
CA GLN A 266 5.11 -18.76 22.57
C GLN A 266 4.94 -17.31 22.14
N ARG A 267 5.75 -16.83 21.19
CA ARG A 267 5.65 -15.46 20.66
C ARG A 267 4.35 -15.24 19.89
N VAL A 268 3.91 -16.23 19.12
CA VAL A 268 2.71 -16.14 18.27
C VAL A 268 1.42 -16.36 19.08
N TYR A 269 1.41 -17.33 19.99
CA TYR A 269 0.19 -17.79 20.67
C TYR A 269 0.16 -17.52 22.19
N GLY A 270 1.27 -17.11 22.81
CA GLY A 270 1.34 -16.75 24.23
C GLY A 270 1.40 -17.93 25.21
N LEU A 271 1.46 -19.17 24.71
CA LEU A 271 1.59 -20.41 25.51
C LEU A 271 2.39 -21.45 24.73
N THR A 272 2.85 -22.51 25.38
CA THR A 272 3.39 -23.73 24.75
C THR A 272 2.61 -24.97 25.20
N MET A 273 2.84 -26.11 24.54
CA MET A 273 2.25 -27.40 24.91
C MET A 273 3.36 -28.42 25.17
N PRO A 274 4.03 -28.40 26.34
CA PRO A 274 5.23 -29.18 26.60
C PRO A 274 5.05 -30.68 26.38
N GLU A 275 3.90 -31.21 26.80
CA GLU A 275 3.54 -32.63 26.73
C GLU A 275 3.10 -33.09 25.33
N SER A 276 2.95 -32.16 24.37
CA SER A 276 2.51 -32.50 23.03
C SER A 276 3.72 -32.80 22.12
N PRO A 277 3.71 -33.93 21.38
CA PRO A 277 4.74 -34.20 20.39
C PRO A 277 4.76 -33.13 19.30
N VAL A 278 5.95 -32.80 18.81
CA VAL A 278 6.13 -31.90 17.67
C VAL A 278 6.14 -32.73 16.38
N GLU A 279 5.33 -32.35 15.40
CA GLU A 279 5.22 -32.96 14.08
C GLU A 279 5.88 -32.03 13.04
N CYS A 280 6.83 -32.56 12.27
CA CYS A 280 7.33 -31.94 11.04
C CYS A 280 6.35 -32.25 9.91
N VAL A 281 6.06 -31.27 9.05
CA VAL A 281 5.07 -31.40 7.98
C VAL A 281 5.71 -31.27 6.60
N SER A 282 6.42 -30.17 6.39
CA SER A 282 7.04 -29.82 5.11
C SER A 282 8.45 -29.31 5.34
N TRP A 283 9.35 -29.64 4.42
CA TRP A 283 10.74 -29.21 4.42
C TRP A 283 10.94 -28.37 3.18
N SER A 284 11.64 -27.24 3.31
CA SER A 284 12.01 -26.48 2.13
C SER A 284 13.45 -26.00 2.17
N VAL A 285 14.05 -26.01 0.99
CA VAL A 285 15.39 -25.48 0.73
C VAL A 285 15.23 -24.42 -0.33
N THR A 286 15.81 -23.25 -0.08
CA THR A 286 15.86 -22.13 -1.03
C THR A 286 17.31 -21.83 -1.30
N CYS A 287 17.69 -21.76 -2.57
CA CYS A 287 18.97 -21.20 -3.00
C CYS A 287 18.71 -19.85 -3.65
N ALA A 288 19.55 -18.86 -3.37
CA ALA A 288 19.46 -17.54 -3.98
C ALA A 288 20.84 -16.89 -4.17
N THR A 289 20.97 -16.01 -5.15
CA THR A 289 22.13 -15.10 -5.23
C THR A 289 22.05 -14.02 -4.14
N ARG A 290 23.18 -13.37 -3.87
CA ARG A 290 23.22 -12.31 -2.86
C ARG A 290 22.36 -11.13 -3.30
N THR A 291 21.39 -10.77 -2.46
CA THR A 291 20.72 -9.48 -2.63
C THR A 291 21.68 -8.37 -2.22
N ALA A 292 21.98 -7.45 -3.14
CA ALA A 292 22.76 -6.27 -2.82
C ALA A 292 22.06 -5.49 -1.70
N PRO A 293 22.75 -5.18 -0.57
CA PRO A 293 22.13 -4.45 0.51
C PRO A 293 21.69 -3.08 0.01
N ALA A 294 20.43 -2.72 0.30
CA ALA A 294 19.92 -1.40 -0.04
C ALA A 294 20.71 -0.34 0.74
N GLU A 295 21.21 0.67 0.04
CA GLU A 295 21.84 1.83 0.68
C GLU A 295 20.83 2.47 1.63
N ARG A 296 21.16 2.53 2.92
CA ARG A 296 20.34 3.25 3.89
C ARG A 296 20.49 4.74 3.61
N ILE A 297 19.44 5.32 3.08
CA ILE A 297 19.35 6.76 2.92
C ILE A 297 18.71 7.33 4.19
N ASP A 298 19.15 8.50 4.65
CA ASP A 298 18.50 9.20 5.76
C ASP A 298 17.17 9.85 5.35
N PRO A 299 16.28 10.15 6.31
CA PRO A 299 15.11 10.98 6.05
C PRO A 299 15.57 12.36 5.54
N PRO A 300 14.99 12.88 4.44
CA PRO A 300 15.35 14.20 3.96
C PRO A 300 14.94 15.26 5.00
N ARG A 301 15.82 16.24 5.24
CA ARG A 301 15.48 17.45 6.01
C ARG A 301 14.93 18.49 5.04
N ARG A 302 13.88 19.21 5.43
CA ARG A 302 13.37 20.37 4.66
C ARG A 302 14.45 21.46 4.65
N GLN A 303 15.01 21.74 3.48
CA GLN A 303 16.10 22.72 3.31
C GLN A 303 15.63 23.94 2.53
N ARG A 304 14.97 23.73 1.39
CA ARG A 304 14.53 24.81 0.49
C ARG A 304 13.08 24.62 0.10
N GLN A 305 12.25 25.65 0.31
CA GLN A 305 10.90 25.65 -0.25
C GLN A 305 10.98 26.00 -1.74
N VAL A 306 10.51 25.12 -2.60
CA VAL A 306 10.49 25.37 -4.04
C VAL A 306 9.27 26.21 -4.39
N GLN A 307 9.46 27.19 -5.27
CA GLN A 307 8.41 28.05 -5.80
C GLN A 307 8.28 27.81 -7.31
N SER A 308 7.06 27.90 -7.82
CA SER A 308 6.75 27.80 -9.26
C SER A 308 5.51 28.66 -9.51
N ASP A 309 5.50 29.35 -10.64
CA ASP A 309 4.40 30.20 -11.11
C ASP A 309 3.45 29.44 -12.06
N ARG A 310 3.79 28.21 -12.43
CA ARG A 310 2.95 27.34 -13.25
C ARG A 310 1.78 26.85 -12.41
N LEU A 311 0.57 27.25 -12.78
CA LEU A 311 -0.66 26.86 -12.12
C LEU A 311 -1.50 25.94 -12.98
N ARG A 312 -2.36 25.16 -12.33
CA ARG A 312 -3.32 24.31 -13.00
C ARG A 312 -4.57 24.09 -12.15
N PRO A 313 -5.78 24.13 -12.75
CA PRO A 313 -6.99 23.75 -12.04
C PRO A 313 -6.99 22.25 -11.74
N VAL A 314 -7.17 21.91 -10.46
CA VAL A 314 -7.26 20.54 -9.95
C VAL A 314 -8.36 20.48 -8.89
N TYR A 315 -9.12 19.38 -8.84
CA TYR A 315 -10.10 19.17 -7.79
C TYR A 315 -9.43 18.84 -6.45
N ASP A 316 -9.72 19.63 -5.41
CA ASP A 316 -9.34 19.35 -4.03
C ASP A 316 -10.52 18.71 -3.30
N ALA A 317 -10.44 17.39 -3.10
CA ALA A 317 -11.48 16.62 -2.39
C ALA A 317 -11.68 17.07 -0.93
N GLY A 318 -10.67 17.68 -0.30
CA GLY A 318 -10.79 18.23 1.04
C GLY A 318 -11.57 19.55 1.09
N ALA A 319 -11.50 20.33 0.01
CA ALA A 319 -12.22 21.59 -0.14
C ALA A 319 -13.57 21.43 -0.88
N GLY A 320 -13.76 20.32 -1.60
CA GLY A 320 -14.95 20.07 -2.41
C GLY A 320 -15.07 21.00 -3.63
N THR A 321 -13.95 21.49 -4.14
CA THR A 321 -13.95 22.46 -5.25
C THR A 321 -12.68 22.37 -6.10
N MET A 322 -12.73 22.99 -7.28
CA MET A 322 -11.55 23.18 -8.14
C MET A 322 -10.66 24.28 -7.55
N VAL A 323 -9.36 24.01 -7.46
CA VAL A 323 -8.36 24.96 -6.95
C VAL A 323 -7.20 25.07 -7.93
N GLU A 324 -6.51 26.20 -7.93
CA GLU A 324 -5.24 26.34 -8.64
C GLU A 324 -4.12 25.64 -7.86
N ALA A 325 -3.62 24.54 -8.41
CA ALA A 325 -2.50 23.79 -7.87
C ALA A 325 -1.19 24.20 -8.54
N VAL A 326 -0.13 24.35 -7.75
CA VAL A 326 1.19 24.70 -8.27
C VAL A 326 1.85 23.48 -8.93
N LEU A 327 2.32 23.67 -10.16
CA LEU A 327 2.90 22.63 -10.99
C LEU A 327 4.43 22.60 -10.89
N TYR A 328 4.98 21.44 -10.53
CA TYR A 328 6.43 21.21 -10.40
C TYR A 328 6.91 20.08 -11.30
N GLY A 329 8.02 20.32 -12.02
CA GLY A 329 8.73 19.26 -12.73
C GLY A 329 9.54 18.43 -11.73
N ARG A 330 9.34 17.11 -11.68
CA ARG A 330 10.08 16.20 -10.79
C ARG A 330 11.59 16.31 -10.98
N ASP A 331 12.03 16.48 -12.21
CA ASP A 331 13.45 16.56 -12.56
C ASP A 331 14.07 17.92 -12.19
N GLU A 332 13.25 18.89 -11.76
CA GLU A 332 13.68 20.20 -11.24
C GLU A 332 13.90 20.17 -9.72
N LEU A 333 13.50 19.07 -9.05
CA LEU A 333 13.54 18.93 -7.60
C LEU A 333 14.81 18.17 -7.17
N THR A 334 15.45 18.66 -6.12
CA THR A 334 16.68 18.14 -5.54
C THR A 334 16.48 17.74 -4.09
N ALA A 335 17.31 16.84 -3.55
CA ALA A 335 17.14 16.35 -2.19
C ALA A 335 17.08 17.51 -1.16
N GLY A 336 16.07 17.50 -0.29
CA GLY A 336 15.84 18.56 0.70
C GLY A 336 14.88 19.66 0.23
N ASP A 337 14.55 19.71 -1.06
CA ASP A 337 13.47 20.56 -1.57
C ASP A 337 12.14 20.14 -0.97
N TRP A 338 11.31 21.11 -0.59
CA TRP A 338 9.96 20.86 -0.12
C TRP A 338 8.96 21.82 -0.72
N LEU A 339 7.70 21.40 -0.75
CA LEU A 339 6.59 22.15 -1.33
C LEU A 339 5.33 21.91 -0.50
N GLN A 340 4.50 22.95 -0.42
CA GLN A 340 3.22 22.95 0.30
C GLN A 340 2.07 22.76 -0.69
N GLY A 341 1.13 21.87 -0.36
CA GLY A 341 -0.05 21.63 -1.18
C GLY A 341 -1.03 22.82 -1.21
N PRO A 342 -1.89 22.93 -2.24
CA PRO A 342 -2.09 21.96 -3.31
C PRO A 342 -1.00 22.07 -4.38
N ALA A 343 -0.27 20.98 -4.58
CA ALA A 343 0.84 20.92 -5.52
C ALA A 343 0.75 19.64 -6.35
N PHE A 344 1.05 19.80 -7.64
CA PHE A 344 1.05 18.74 -8.63
C PHE A 344 2.47 18.54 -9.15
N GLY A 345 2.99 17.32 -9.01
CA GLY A 345 4.29 16.95 -9.56
C GLY A 345 4.15 16.13 -10.83
N PHE A 346 4.96 16.43 -11.85
CA PHE A 346 5.03 15.65 -13.09
C PHE A 346 6.47 15.35 -13.48
N LYS A 347 6.76 14.18 -14.06
CA LYS A 347 8.10 13.90 -14.61
C LYS A 347 8.19 14.30 -16.08
N LYS A 348 9.26 15.00 -16.49
CA LYS A 348 9.53 15.28 -17.90
C LYS A 348 10.17 14.03 -18.52
N MET A 349 9.49 13.41 -19.48
CA MET A 349 10.16 12.39 -20.31
C MET A 349 11.15 13.09 -21.24
N LYS A 350 12.46 12.84 -21.08
CA LYS A 350 13.43 13.03 -22.15
C LYS A 350 13.27 11.89 -23.15
N PRO A 351 13.32 12.11 -24.47
CA PRO A 351 13.46 11.01 -25.42
C PRO A 351 14.77 10.28 -25.11
N PRO A 352 14.77 8.97 -24.79
CA PRO A 352 15.99 8.30 -24.38
C PRO A 352 16.63 7.55 -25.57
N PRO A 353 17.96 7.32 -25.56
CA PRO A 353 18.51 6.12 -26.17
C PRO A 353 17.94 4.88 -25.46
N LEU A 354 17.82 3.76 -26.18
CA LEU A 354 16.84 2.67 -26.02
C LEU A 354 16.50 2.05 -24.63
N PHE A 355 17.16 2.37 -23.51
CA PHE A 355 17.08 1.54 -22.29
C PHE A 355 16.71 2.22 -20.95
N ARG A 356 16.39 3.52 -20.91
CA ARG A 356 15.88 4.18 -19.68
C ARG A 356 14.40 4.54 -19.79
N ARG A 357 13.52 3.53 -19.68
CA ARG A 357 12.07 3.73 -19.63
C ARG A 357 11.61 3.91 -18.18
N THR A 358 11.32 5.13 -17.76
CA THR A 358 10.57 5.40 -16.53
C THR A 358 9.22 5.98 -16.92
N GLY A 359 8.11 5.32 -16.56
CA GLY A 359 6.75 5.81 -16.82
C GLY A 359 6.46 7.18 -16.20
N PRO A 360 5.41 7.89 -16.64
CA PRO A 360 5.01 9.16 -16.04
C PRO A 360 4.69 8.95 -14.55
N LEU A 361 5.17 9.86 -13.71
CA LEU A 361 4.78 9.93 -12.31
C LEU A 361 4.01 11.23 -12.11
N TYR A 362 2.76 11.09 -11.73
CA TYR A 362 1.89 12.17 -11.32
C TYR A 362 1.60 12.01 -9.84
N TRP A 363 1.87 13.00 -9.01
CA TRP A 363 1.41 12.95 -7.63
C TRP A 363 0.72 14.25 -7.28
N MET A 364 -0.30 14.13 -6.44
CA MET A 364 -1.03 15.26 -5.91
C MET A 364 -0.88 15.31 -4.40
N THR A 365 -0.85 16.52 -3.88
CA THR A 365 -0.88 16.78 -2.44
C THR A 365 -2.12 17.60 -2.15
N GLY A 366 -2.93 17.18 -1.19
CA GLY A 366 -3.94 18.06 -0.60
C GLY A 366 -3.28 19.14 0.25
N ARG A 367 -4.03 20.18 0.65
CA ARG A 367 -3.52 21.31 1.47
C ARG A 367 -2.83 20.91 2.78
N ARG A 368 -3.16 19.72 3.29
CA ARG A 368 -2.61 19.16 4.52
C ARG A 368 -1.29 18.41 4.31
N TRP A 369 -0.75 18.36 3.10
CA TRP A 369 0.44 17.58 2.77
C TRP A 369 1.61 18.47 2.34
N CYS A 370 2.76 18.15 2.91
CA CYS A 370 4.05 18.74 2.63
C CYS A 370 4.90 17.66 1.96
N TRP A 371 5.33 17.96 0.75
CA TRP A 371 6.18 17.07 -0.03
C TRP A 371 7.64 17.41 0.23
N THR A 372 8.51 16.40 0.31
CA THR A 372 9.96 16.59 0.45
C THR A 372 10.70 15.65 -0.51
N ALA A 373 11.52 16.25 -1.37
CA ALA A 373 12.39 15.56 -2.30
C ALA A 373 13.48 14.79 -1.54
N ARG A 374 13.77 13.60 -2.03
CA ARG A 374 14.97 12.84 -1.69
C ARG A 374 15.84 12.71 -2.94
N ARG A 375 17.11 12.32 -2.76
CA ARG A 375 18.08 12.13 -3.86
C ARG A 375 17.52 11.31 -5.04
N ARG A 376 16.53 10.43 -4.84
CA ARG A 376 15.83 9.67 -5.89
C ARG A 376 14.33 9.43 -5.67
N THR A 377 13.78 9.64 -4.48
CA THR A 377 12.35 9.35 -4.12
C THR A 377 11.60 10.63 -3.74
N ALA A 378 10.27 10.56 -3.73
CA ALA A 378 9.41 11.59 -3.14
C ALA A 378 8.87 11.07 -1.81
N GLU A 379 8.92 11.89 -0.75
CA GLU A 379 8.23 11.62 0.51
C GLU A 379 7.15 12.69 0.73
N VAL A 380 5.94 12.27 1.04
CA VAL A 380 4.83 13.16 1.39
C VAL A 380 4.48 12.93 2.85
N ARG A 381 4.50 13.99 3.65
CA ARG A 381 4.08 13.99 5.05
C ARG A 381 2.91 14.94 5.23
N ARG A 382 2.10 14.72 6.25
CA ARG A 382 1.17 15.75 6.69
C ARG A 382 1.97 17.00 7.10
N CYS A 383 1.57 18.19 6.67
CA CYS A 383 2.14 19.44 7.16
C CYS A 383 1.82 19.56 8.65
N ASP A 384 2.82 19.94 9.44
CA ASP A 384 2.57 20.40 10.81
C ASP A 384 1.66 21.64 10.74
N PRO A 385 0.70 21.81 11.65
CA PRO A 385 -0.08 23.04 11.70
C PRO A 385 0.88 24.22 11.86
N PRO A 386 0.62 25.38 11.22
CA PRO A 386 1.41 26.57 11.50
C PRO A 386 1.38 26.83 13.00
N SER A 387 2.55 27.09 13.59
CA SER A 387 2.64 27.53 14.97
C SER A 387 1.69 28.73 15.13
N PRO A 388 0.82 28.76 16.16
CA PRO A 388 0.04 29.96 16.43
C PRO A 388 1.00 31.14 16.55
N PRO A 389 0.63 32.35 16.06
CA PRO A 389 1.45 33.53 16.26
C PRO A 389 1.75 33.65 17.75
N ALA A 390 3.02 33.87 18.09
CA ALA A 390 3.43 34.09 19.48
C ALA A 390 2.54 35.20 20.06
N PHE A 391 1.73 34.85 21.04
CA PHE A 391 1.02 35.84 21.84
C PHE A 391 2.09 36.65 22.57
N ASP A 392 2.24 37.92 22.21
CA ASP A 392 3.14 38.86 22.88
C ASP A 392 2.54 39.20 24.24
N ASP A 393 3.07 38.56 25.29
CA ASP A 393 2.60 38.63 26.67
C ASP A 393 3.01 39.95 27.37
N ARG A 394 3.07 41.06 26.63
CA ARG A 394 3.53 42.39 27.11
C ARG A 394 2.45 43.46 27.17
N GLN A 395 1.18 43.07 27.29
CA GLN A 395 0.11 44.00 27.68
C GLN A 395 -0.86 43.36 28.68
N SER A 396 -0.36 42.91 29.83
CA SER A 396 -1.18 42.76 31.04
C SER A 396 -1.09 44.05 31.86
N GLY A 397 -1.93 45.01 31.46
CA GLY A 397 -2.27 46.17 32.29
C GLY A 397 -3.17 45.73 33.45
N ASP A 398 -2.79 46.17 34.64
CA ASP A 398 -3.39 45.99 35.95
C ASP A 398 -4.93 46.14 35.95
N VAL A 399 -5.66 45.08 36.34
CA VAL A 399 -7.07 45.17 36.74
C VAL A 399 -7.25 44.31 37.99
N GLY A 400 -7.46 44.99 39.12
CA GLY A 400 -7.64 44.40 40.45
C GLY A 400 -8.92 43.54 40.58
N PRO A 401 -9.08 42.85 41.73
CA PRO A 401 -10.10 41.83 41.90
C PRO A 401 -11.48 42.45 42.11
N VAL A 402 -12.48 41.96 41.37
CA VAL A 402 -13.89 42.27 41.62
C VAL A 402 -14.53 41.05 42.28
N ASP A 403 -14.97 41.25 43.52
CA ASP A 403 -15.73 40.33 44.34
C ASP A 403 -17.24 40.51 44.07
N PHE A 404 -17.97 39.42 43.90
CA PHE A 404 -19.43 39.39 44.06
C PHE A 404 -19.88 38.02 44.57
N GLY A 405 -20.19 37.96 45.86
CA GLY A 405 -20.80 36.81 46.50
C GLY A 405 -22.30 36.63 46.22
N GLY A 406 -22.75 35.38 46.29
CA GLY A 406 -23.83 35.00 47.19
C GLY A 406 -25.14 34.41 46.62
N ARG A 407 -25.48 33.22 47.15
CA ARG A 407 -26.77 32.47 47.26
C ARG A 407 -27.03 31.47 46.13
N GLY A 408 -26.91 30.15 46.33
CA GLY A 408 -27.74 29.23 47.15
C GLY A 408 -28.82 28.61 46.24
N THR A 409 -29.05 27.31 46.03
CA THR A 409 -29.13 26.11 46.90
C THR A 409 -29.19 24.83 46.00
N GLY A 410 -28.60 23.69 46.39
CA GLY A 410 -28.85 22.36 45.77
C GLY A 410 -30.08 21.65 46.38
N PRO A 411 -30.24 20.30 46.30
CA PRO A 411 -29.53 19.27 45.50
C PRO A 411 -30.49 18.24 44.82
N GLY A 412 -29.97 17.25 44.07
CA GLY A 412 -30.78 16.08 43.65
C GLY A 412 -30.13 15.11 42.65
N THR A 413 -29.54 14.03 43.16
CA THR A 413 -29.03 12.83 42.47
C THR A 413 -30.13 11.92 41.89
N ALA A 414 -29.92 11.34 40.71
CA ALA A 414 -30.51 10.04 40.34
C ALA A 414 -29.74 9.33 39.21
N ALA A 415 -29.27 8.11 39.53
CA ALA A 415 -28.64 7.17 38.62
C ALA A 415 -29.71 6.30 37.92
N HIS A 416 -29.54 6.01 36.63
CA HIS A 416 -30.36 5.02 35.91
C HIS A 416 -29.53 3.80 35.50
N ARG A 417 -29.82 2.67 36.17
CA ARG A 417 -29.56 1.30 35.71
C ARG A 417 -30.59 0.92 34.65
N ILE A 418 -30.16 0.36 33.52
CA ILE A 418 -31.03 -0.35 32.58
C ILE A 418 -30.68 -1.86 32.62
N ARG A 419 -31.71 -2.66 32.92
CA ARG A 419 -31.75 -4.13 32.89
C ARG A 419 -31.87 -4.61 31.43
N LEU A 420 -31.05 -5.59 31.04
CA LEU A 420 -31.30 -6.42 29.86
C LEU A 420 -31.98 -7.73 30.32
N ARG A 421 -33.22 -7.96 29.84
CA ARG A 421 -33.94 -9.23 29.95
C ARG A 421 -33.52 -10.13 28.78
N GLY A 422 -33.19 -11.39 29.10
CA GLY A 422 -32.95 -12.43 28.12
C GLY A 422 -34.24 -13.00 27.52
N ALA A 423 -34.09 -13.63 26.36
CA ALA A 423 -35.04 -14.58 25.79
C ALA A 423 -34.24 -15.77 25.23
N ARG A 424 -34.56 -16.97 25.71
CA ARG A 424 -34.14 -18.28 25.17
C ARG A 424 -35.29 -18.87 24.34
N GLY A 425 -34.92 -19.59 23.28
CA GLY A 425 -35.58 -20.83 22.82
C GLY A 425 -36.65 -20.67 21.73
N ARG A 426 -36.36 -21.14 20.52
CA ARG A 426 -36.36 -22.57 20.15
C ARG A 426 -35.30 -22.84 19.11
#